data_AF-A0A964ISY7-F1
#
_entry.id   AF-A0A964ISY7-F1
#
_cell.length_a   1.000
_cell.length_b   1.000
_cell.length_c   1.000
_cell.angle_alpha   90.00
_cell.angle_beta   90.00
_cell.angle_gamma   90.00
#
_symmetry.space_group_name_H-M   'P 1'
#
loop_
_entity.id
_entity.type
_entity.pdbx_description
1 polymer ?
#
loop_
_entity_poly.entity_id
_entity_poly.type
_entity_poly.pdbx_seq_one_letter_code
_entity_poly.pdbx_strand_id
1 'polypeptide(L)'
;MKLILTIASILLCLSLPARAQSTDTAPFDTDLQRLAEILGSLQYLRGVCGANEGQKWRSEMQTLIDAEAPSGERRRKIVASFNRGYRGFQQTYRTCTPAADIAIRRYLDEGAKIAREITARYAN
;
A
#
# COMPACT_ATOMS: atom_id res chain seq x y z
N MET A 1 -34.24 2.39 -63.75
CA MET A 1 -34.96 3.49 -63.08
C MET A 1 -35.44 2.95 -61.72
N LYS A 2 -34.98 3.34 -60.53
CA LYS A 2 -34.30 4.53 -59.98
C LYS A 2 -33.35 4.02 -58.85
N LEU A 3 -32.03 4.06 -59.00
CA LEU A 3 -31.07 4.99 -58.37
C LEU A 3 -31.62 5.94 -57.29
N ILE A 4 -30.97 5.98 -56.10
CA ILE A 4 -30.80 7.03 -55.04
C ILE A 4 -30.53 6.23 -53.74
N LEU A 5 -29.33 6.08 -53.14
CA LEU A 5 -28.25 6.97 -52.68
C LEU A 5 -28.62 7.84 -51.45
N THR A 6 -28.33 7.35 -50.24
CA THR A 6 -28.19 8.06 -48.94
C THR A 6 -27.34 7.17 -48.02
N ILE A 7 -26.02 7.36 -47.86
CA ILE A 7 -25.27 8.31 -47.00
C ILE A 7 -25.61 8.21 -45.50
N ALA A 8 -24.69 7.53 -44.80
CA ALA A 8 -24.07 7.82 -43.49
C ALA A 8 -24.92 8.32 -42.30
N SER A 9 -24.79 7.63 -41.16
CA SER A 9 -24.23 8.23 -39.93
C SER A 9 -23.91 7.16 -38.89
N ILE A 10 -22.61 7.01 -38.65
CA ILE A 10 -22.01 6.33 -37.49
C ILE A 10 -22.15 7.28 -36.30
N LEU A 11 -22.80 6.83 -35.22
CA LEU A 11 -22.67 7.45 -33.90
C LEU A 11 -22.75 6.38 -32.82
N LEU A 12 -21.64 5.64 -32.71
CA LEU A 12 -21.34 4.81 -31.56
C LEU A 12 -20.90 5.73 -30.41
N CYS A 13 -21.84 6.21 -29.62
CA CYS A 13 -21.55 6.89 -28.36
C CYS A 13 -21.03 5.86 -27.34
N LEU A 14 -19.74 5.54 -27.42
CA LEU A 14 -18.98 4.97 -26.31
C LEU A 14 -18.79 6.06 -25.26
N SER A 15 -19.77 6.21 -24.37
CA SER A 15 -19.64 6.95 -23.12
C SER A 15 -18.70 6.17 -22.19
N LEU A 16 -17.39 6.34 -22.41
CA LEU A 16 -16.39 5.96 -21.43
C LEU A 16 -16.59 6.83 -20.18
N PRO A 17 -16.71 6.25 -18.98
CA PRO A 17 -16.70 7.04 -17.76
C PRO A 17 -15.29 7.64 -17.62
N ALA A 18 -15.21 8.97 -17.71
CA ALA A 18 -14.01 9.72 -17.37
C ALA A 18 -13.73 9.50 -15.87
N ARG A 19 -12.74 8.66 -15.54
CA ARG A 19 -12.20 8.59 -14.19
C ARG A 19 -11.39 9.87 -13.94
N ALA A 20 -12.06 10.91 -13.43
CA ALA A 20 -11.38 12.00 -12.76
C ALA A 20 -10.81 11.45 -11.43
N GLN A 21 -9.57 10.94 -11.46
CA GLN A 21 -8.80 10.72 -10.24
C GLN A 21 -8.04 12.00 -9.93
N SER A 22 -8.68 12.91 -9.20
CA SER A 22 -7.97 13.94 -8.47
C SER A 22 -7.30 13.28 -7.26
N THR A 23 -6.13 12.67 -7.47
CA THR A 23 -5.22 12.34 -6.36
C THR A 23 -4.41 13.59 -6.05
N ASP A 24 -4.96 14.49 -5.24
CA ASP A 24 -4.07 15.35 -4.48
C ASP A 24 -3.24 14.41 -3.59
N THR A 25 -1.97 14.26 -3.93
CA THR A 25 -1.03 13.45 -3.17
C THR A 25 -0.83 14.18 -1.85
N ALA A 26 -1.29 13.58 -0.77
CA ALA A 26 -1.13 14.18 0.55
C ALA A 26 0.37 14.24 0.88
N PRO A 27 0.86 15.28 1.57
CA PRO A 27 2.28 15.38 1.93
C PRO A 27 2.84 14.15 2.64
N PHE A 28 2.00 13.41 3.37
CA PHE A 28 2.34 12.20 4.12
C PHE A 28 2.12 10.88 3.34
N ASP A 29 1.71 10.91 2.07
CA ASP A 29 1.45 9.69 1.29
C ASP A 29 2.70 8.81 1.12
N THR A 30 3.88 9.42 1.09
CA THR A 30 5.17 8.70 1.07
C THR A 30 5.43 8.01 2.41
N ASP A 31 5.14 8.68 3.52
CA ASP A 31 5.33 8.16 4.86
C ASP A 31 4.38 6.98 5.14
N LEU A 32 3.12 7.08 4.70
CA LEU A 32 2.16 5.97 4.77
C LEU A 32 2.64 4.74 3.98
N GLN A 33 3.18 4.96 2.78
CA GLN A 33 3.74 3.87 1.99
C GLN A 33 4.96 3.24 2.67
N ARG A 34 5.84 4.05 3.27
CA ARG A 34 7.00 3.55 4.01
C ARG A 34 6.57 2.77 5.24
N LEU A 35 5.62 3.29 6.03
CA LEU A 35 5.07 2.61 7.18
C LEU A 35 4.45 1.26 6.79
N ALA A 36 3.69 1.20 5.70
CA ALA A 36 3.13 -0.05 5.20
C ALA A 36 4.22 -1.07 4.80
N GLU A 37 5.29 -0.64 4.13
CA GLU A 37 6.42 -1.49 3.79
C GLU A 37 7.13 -2.06 5.04
N ILE A 38 7.28 -1.24 6.08
CA ILE A 38 7.80 -1.65 7.39
C ILE A 38 6.91 -2.71 8.03
N LEU A 39 5.58 -2.49 8.05
CA LEU A 39 4.63 -3.47 8.59
C LEU A 39 4.69 -4.81 7.85
N GLY A 40 4.83 -4.77 6.51
CA GLY A 40 5.02 -5.98 5.70
C GLY A 40 6.33 -6.71 6.01
N SER A 41 7.41 -5.95 6.20
CA SER A 41 8.72 -6.47 6.59
C SER A 41 8.67 -7.16 7.95
N LEU A 42 8.04 -6.52 8.94
CA LEU A 42 7.84 -7.05 10.29
C LEU A 42 6.95 -8.30 10.27
N GLN A 43 5.88 -8.30 9.48
CA GLN A 43 5.00 -9.45 9.31
C GLN A 43 5.77 -10.70 8.86
N TYR A 44 6.77 -10.55 8.00
CA TYR A 44 7.62 -11.68 7.59
C TYR A 44 8.69 -12.00 8.64
N LEU A 45 9.52 -11.02 8.99
CA LEU A 45 10.71 -11.21 9.82
C LEU A 45 10.37 -11.74 11.22
N ARG A 46 9.30 -11.23 11.84
CA ARG A 46 8.90 -11.71 13.17
C ARG A 46 8.28 -13.10 13.16
N GLY A 47 7.70 -13.51 12.03
CA GLY A 47 7.27 -14.88 11.80
C GLY A 47 8.45 -15.85 11.72
N VAL A 48 9.45 -15.56 10.88
CA VAL A 48 10.63 -16.44 10.73
C VAL A 48 11.50 -16.47 11.98
N CYS A 49 11.48 -15.42 12.79
CA CYS A 49 12.14 -15.37 14.11
C CYS A 49 11.29 -15.89 15.27
N GLY A 50 10.15 -16.52 15.01
CA GLY A 50 9.40 -17.29 16.01
C GLY A 50 8.77 -16.45 17.12
N ALA A 51 8.42 -15.18 16.83
CA ALA A 51 7.95 -14.27 17.87
C ALA A 51 6.52 -14.54 18.38
N ASN A 52 5.75 -15.43 17.73
CA ASN A 52 4.43 -15.88 18.17
C ASN A 52 3.39 -14.77 18.41
N GLU A 53 3.37 -13.75 17.55
CA GLU A 53 2.46 -12.60 17.67
C GLU A 53 1.15 -12.72 16.85
N GLY A 54 0.90 -13.87 16.23
CA GLY A 54 -0.29 -14.09 15.41
C GLY A 54 -0.42 -13.08 14.26
N GLN A 55 -1.55 -12.37 14.22
CA GLN A 55 -1.89 -11.42 13.14
C GLN A 55 -1.53 -9.96 13.44
N LYS A 56 -0.77 -9.67 14.51
CA LYS A 56 -0.45 -8.31 14.95
C LYS A 56 -0.15 -7.33 13.80
N TRP A 57 0.86 -7.63 12.97
CA TRP A 57 1.29 -6.72 11.90
C TRP A 57 0.29 -6.62 10.75
N ARG A 58 -0.49 -7.67 10.47
CA ARG A 58 -1.63 -7.57 9.54
C ARG A 58 -2.75 -6.70 10.09
N SER A 59 -3.03 -6.80 11.38
CA SER A 59 -4.03 -5.96 12.04
C SER A 59 -3.62 -4.49 12.02
N GLU A 60 -2.35 -4.17 12.34
CA GLU A 60 -1.83 -2.79 12.22
C GLU A 60 -1.95 -2.25 10.80
N MET A 61 -1.63 -3.08 9.79
CA MET A 61 -1.79 -2.71 8.39
C MET A 61 -3.26 -2.48 8.01
N GLN A 62 -4.18 -3.26 8.57
CA GLN A 62 -5.61 -3.10 8.35
C GLN A 62 -6.11 -1.79 8.96
N THR A 63 -5.71 -1.49 10.21
CA THR A 63 -5.99 -0.20 10.87
C THR A 63 -5.50 0.98 10.02
N LEU A 64 -4.29 0.89 9.46
CA LEU A 64 -3.74 1.93 8.59
C LEU A 64 -4.58 2.14 7.32
N ILE A 65 -5.00 1.06 6.66
CA ILE A 65 -5.83 1.12 5.46
C ILE A 65 -7.20 1.73 5.78
N ASP A 66 -7.81 1.30 6.87
CA ASP A 66 -9.16 1.74 7.24
C ASP A 66 -9.19 3.24 7.59
N ALA A 67 -8.14 3.75 8.23
CA ALA A 67 -8.00 5.16 8.55
C ALA A 67 -7.67 6.02 7.32
N GLU A 68 -6.69 5.63 6.50
CA GLU A 68 -6.07 6.55 5.54
C GLU A 68 -6.41 6.27 4.08
N ALA A 69 -6.85 5.04 3.77
CA ALA A 69 -6.99 4.57 2.41
C ALA A 69 -8.06 3.48 2.25
N PRO A 70 -9.34 3.76 2.58
CA PRO A 70 -10.39 2.74 2.53
C PRO A 70 -10.62 2.16 1.13
N SER A 71 -10.32 2.93 0.07
CA SER A 71 -10.46 2.48 -1.31
C SER A 71 -9.54 3.23 -2.29
N GLY A 72 -9.62 2.90 -3.58
CA GLY A 72 -8.97 3.65 -4.65
C GLY A 72 -7.47 3.40 -4.80
N GLU A 73 -6.78 4.35 -5.43
CA GLU A 73 -5.36 4.22 -5.78
C GLU A 73 -4.43 4.31 -4.59
N ARG A 74 -4.73 5.19 -3.62
CA ARG A 74 -3.97 5.29 -2.38
C ARG A 74 -3.90 3.93 -1.67
N ARG A 75 -5.04 3.23 -1.57
CA ARG A 75 -5.10 1.85 -1.03
C ARG A 75 -4.18 0.91 -1.79
N ARG A 76 -4.24 0.91 -3.13
CA ARG A 76 -3.39 0.05 -3.96
C ARG A 76 -1.91 0.30 -3.72
N LYS A 77 -1.49 1.56 -3.59
CA LYS A 77 -0.08 1.93 -3.32
C LYS A 77 0.36 1.43 -1.94
N ILE A 78 -0.41 1.70 -0.90
CA ILE A 78 -0.10 1.26 0.47
C ILE A 78 -0.03 -0.27 0.56
N VAL A 79 -1.02 -0.99 0.00
CA VAL A 79 -1.01 -2.46 -0.07
C VAL A 79 0.18 -3.00 -0.86
N ALA A 80 0.53 -2.36 -1.98
CA ALA A 80 1.71 -2.73 -2.75
C ALA A 80 3.00 -2.57 -1.91
N SER A 81 3.13 -1.51 -1.14
CA SER A 81 4.27 -1.28 -0.25
C SER A 81 4.40 -2.37 0.81
N PHE A 82 3.31 -2.73 1.49
CA PHE A 82 3.30 -3.86 2.43
C PHE A 82 3.80 -5.15 1.77
N ASN A 83 3.26 -5.48 0.60
CA ASN A 83 3.65 -6.68 -0.13
C ASN A 83 5.11 -6.65 -0.57
N ARG A 84 5.66 -5.48 -0.92
CA ARG A 84 7.09 -5.32 -1.24
C ARG A 84 7.97 -5.64 -0.03
N GLY A 85 7.68 -5.07 1.14
CA GLY A 85 8.43 -5.34 2.37
C GLY A 85 8.41 -6.81 2.78
N TYR A 86 7.22 -7.43 2.73
CA TYR A 86 7.06 -8.85 3.02
C TYR A 86 7.87 -9.74 2.06
N ARG A 87 7.69 -9.53 0.74
CA ARG A 87 8.34 -10.34 -0.29
C ARG A 87 9.86 -10.13 -0.33
N GLY A 88 10.33 -8.93 -0.04
CA GLY A 88 11.76 -8.61 0.00
C GLY A 88 12.51 -9.52 0.97
N PHE A 89 12.02 -9.65 2.21
CA PHE A 89 12.64 -10.55 3.19
C PHE A 89 12.31 -12.02 2.96
N GLN A 90 11.17 -12.35 2.36
CA GLN A 90 10.83 -13.71 1.98
C GLN A 90 11.83 -14.34 1.01
N GLN A 91 12.40 -13.51 0.12
CA GLN A 91 13.41 -13.97 -0.82
C GLN A 91 14.73 -14.31 -0.12
N THR A 92 15.12 -13.56 0.92
CA THR A 92 16.46 -13.63 1.52
C THR A 92 16.55 -14.47 2.79
N TYR A 93 15.53 -14.49 3.65
CA TYR A 93 15.59 -15.19 4.95
C TYR A 93 14.64 -16.38 4.99
N ARG A 94 15.16 -17.56 5.35
CA ARG A 94 14.35 -18.78 5.60
C ARG A 94 14.42 -19.26 7.05
N THR A 95 15.42 -18.80 7.77
CA THR A 95 15.60 -18.97 9.21
C THR A 95 15.95 -17.62 9.82
N CYS A 96 15.73 -17.47 11.13
CA CYS A 96 16.17 -16.28 11.83
C CYS A 96 17.69 -16.18 11.83
N THR A 97 18.21 -14.98 11.60
CA THR A 97 19.65 -14.68 11.63
C THR A 97 19.88 -13.43 12.48
N PRO A 98 21.11 -13.21 12.99
CA PRO A 98 21.42 -11.97 13.70
C PRO A 98 21.12 -10.70 12.88
N ALA A 99 21.30 -10.77 11.56
CA ALA A 99 20.97 -9.67 10.66
C ALA A 99 19.46 -9.41 10.56
N ALA A 100 18.64 -10.48 10.56
CA ALA A 100 17.19 -10.36 10.62
C ALA A 100 16.72 -9.70 11.92
N ASP A 101 17.30 -10.07 13.06
CA ASP A 101 17.00 -9.44 14.36
C ASP A 101 17.35 -7.95 14.40
N ILE A 102 18.48 -7.58 13.82
CA ILE A 102 18.87 -6.16 13.69
C ILE A 102 17.87 -5.42 12.80
N ALA A 103 17.46 -6.01 11.68
CA ALA A 103 16.47 -5.41 10.79
C ALA A 103 15.12 -5.21 11.50
N ILE A 104 14.66 -6.21 12.28
CA ILE A 104 13.43 -6.09 13.09
C ILE A 104 13.51 -4.87 14.01
N ARG A 105 14.58 -4.75 14.80
CA ARG A 105 14.74 -3.63 15.75
C ARG A 105 14.69 -2.27 15.05
N ARG A 106 15.46 -2.12 13.97
CA ARG A 106 15.48 -0.89 13.18
C ARG A 106 14.11 -0.53 12.60
N TYR A 107 13.38 -1.52 12.11
CA TYR A 107 12.05 -1.30 11.54
C TYR A 107 10.99 -0.96 12.59
N LEU A 108 11.09 -1.52 13.80
CA LEU A 108 10.25 -1.11 14.93
C LEU A 108 10.50 0.37 15.27
N ASP A 109 11.76 0.77 15.37
CA ASP A 109 12.14 2.16 15.68
C ASP A 109 11.68 3.14 14.59
N GLU A 110 11.93 2.79 13.32
CA GLU A 110 11.56 3.60 12.16
C GLU A 110 10.04 3.71 12.02
N GLY A 111 9.31 2.59 12.11
CA GLY A 111 7.85 2.58 12.00
C GLY A 111 7.19 3.40 13.10
N ALA A 112 7.68 3.27 14.34
CA ALA A 112 7.19 4.06 15.46
C ALA A 112 7.49 5.56 15.30
N LYS A 113 8.64 5.92 14.73
CA LYS A 113 8.98 7.31 14.41
C LYS A 113 8.03 7.89 13.36
N ILE A 114 7.82 7.19 12.25
CA ILE A 114 6.93 7.63 11.16
C ILE A 114 5.51 7.86 11.68
N ALA A 115 4.96 6.89 12.42
CA ALA A 115 3.60 7.01 12.96
C ALA A 115 3.42 8.24 13.86
N ARG A 116 4.42 8.55 14.71
CA ARG A 116 4.43 9.76 15.53
C ARG A 116 4.54 11.03 14.70
N GLU A 117 5.41 11.05 13.69
CA GLU A 117 5.63 12.23 12.85
C GLU A 117 4.41 12.57 11.99
N ILE A 118 3.71 11.57 11.44
CA ILE A 118 2.45 11.78 10.71
C ILE A 118 1.42 12.41 11.65
N THR A 119 1.21 11.79 12.82
CA THR A 119 0.21 12.28 13.80
C THR A 119 0.55 13.70 14.25
N ALA A 120 1.81 13.97 14.62
CA ALA A 120 2.24 15.27 15.14
C ALA A 120 2.11 16.41 14.11
N ARG A 121 2.13 16.10 12.81
CA ARG A 121 2.10 17.12 11.75
C ARG A 121 0.72 17.27 11.11
N TYR A 122 -0.11 16.24 11.13
CA TYR A 122 -1.31 16.19 10.29
C TYR A 122 -2.61 15.79 11.01
N ALA A 123 -2.57 15.33 12.27
CA ALA A 123 -3.78 15.07 13.04
C ALA A 123 -4.32 16.38 13.64
N ASN A 124 -5.15 17.09 12.86
CA ASN A 124 -5.95 18.23 13.31
C ASN A 124 -7.43 17.84 13.38
#